data_AF-A0A397J2D7-F1
#
_entry.id   AF-A0A397J2D7-F1
#
_cell.length_a   1.000
_cell.length_b   1.000
_cell.length_c   1.000
_cell.angle_alpha   90.00
_cell.angle_beta   90.00
_cell.angle_gamma   90.00
#
_symmetry.space_group_name_H-M   'P 1'
#
loop_
_entity.id
_entity.type
_entity.pdbx_description
1 polymer ?
#
loop_
_entity_poly.entity_id
_entity_poly.type
_entity_poly.pdbx_seq_one_letter_code
_entity_poly.pdbx_strand_id
1 'polypeptide(L)'
;MFAYSDPEYLRNPVKYKRSKASDIYSLGILFWELSNGRPPFNNKQSLEILEIVKSGKREAPINGTPEDYIKIYSNAWKDDPKQRPIIENIYDSLKNIQFENIYYNSNENNQLNEFKPMESYSKDSISLPTSDSNSMIVNS
;
A
#
# COMPACT_ATOMS: atom_id res chain seq x y z
N MET A 1 -11.32 4.46 3.85
CA MET A 1 -11.07 3.10 4.39
C MET A 1 -11.53 1.98 3.45
N PHE A 2 -12.72 2.04 2.85
CA PHE A 2 -13.21 0.98 1.94
C PHE A 2 -12.30 0.69 0.73
N ALA A 3 -11.64 1.70 0.17
CA ALA A 3 -10.77 1.54 -0.99
C ALA A 3 -9.66 0.47 -0.82
N TYR A 4 -9.11 0.38 0.40
CA TYR A 4 -8.03 -0.54 0.74
C TYR A 4 -8.55 -1.88 1.30
N SER A 5 -9.85 -2.00 1.55
CA SER A 5 -10.42 -3.19 2.18
C SER A 5 -10.67 -4.29 1.14
N ASP A 6 -10.36 -5.53 1.50
CA ASP A 6 -10.57 -6.70 0.64
C ASP A 6 -12.03 -6.79 0.15
N PRO A 7 -12.28 -6.83 -1.18
CA PRO A 7 -13.63 -6.87 -1.72
C PRO A 7 -14.43 -8.08 -1.22
N GLU A 8 -13.79 -9.22 -0.99
CA GLU A 8 -14.50 -10.42 -0.50
C GLU A 8 -14.95 -10.27 0.95
N TYR A 9 -14.14 -9.59 1.78
CA TYR A 9 -14.53 -9.20 3.12
C TYR A 9 -15.70 -8.19 3.10
N LEU A 10 -15.65 -7.21 2.19
CA LEU A 10 -16.72 -6.21 2.07
C LEU A 10 -18.04 -6.80 1.56
N ARG A 11 -18.00 -7.85 0.73
CA ARG A 11 -19.19 -8.58 0.27
C ARG A 11 -19.77 -9.46 1.37
N ASN A 12 -18.91 -10.18 2.11
CA ASN A 12 -19.33 -11.26 3.00
C ASN A 12 -18.66 -11.21 4.38
N PRO A 13 -18.78 -10.12 5.17
CA PRO A 13 -17.97 -9.91 6.38
C PRO A 13 -18.21 -10.95 7.50
N VAL A 14 -19.37 -11.60 7.53
CA VAL A 14 -19.71 -12.64 8.51
C VAL A 14 -19.04 -13.99 8.16
N LYS A 15 -18.89 -14.29 6.87
CA LYS A 15 -18.41 -15.58 6.37
C LYS A 15 -16.92 -15.55 6.02
N TYR A 16 -16.46 -14.44 5.44
CA TYR A 16 -15.09 -14.28 5.01
C TYR A 16 -14.24 -13.65 6.12
N LYS A 17 -13.22 -14.40 6.55
CA LYS A 17 -12.21 -13.89 7.48
C LYS A 17 -11.06 -13.30 6.66
N ARG A 18 -10.64 -12.08 7.04
CA ARG A 18 -9.44 -11.47 6.49
C ARG A 18 -8.24 -12.40 6.68
N SER A 19 -7.35 -12.40 5.69
CA SER A 19 -6.18 -13.27 5.63
C SER A 19 -4.98 -12.49 5.09
N LYS A 20 -3.82 -13.14 4.96
CA LYS A 20 -2.66 -12.55 4.28
C LYS A 20 -3.03 -12.04 2.87
N ALA A 21 -3.91 -12.74 2.15
CA ALA A 21 -4.38 -12.28 0.84
C ALA A 21 -5.18 -10.95 0.91
N SER A 22 -5.83 -10.65 2.03
CA SER A 22 -6.48 -9.36 2.29
C SER A 22 -5.45 -8.25 2.51
N ASP A 23 -4.34 -8.55 3.19
CA ASP A 23 -3.23 -7.61 3.36
C ASP A 23 -2.55 -7.34 2.00
N ILE A 24 -2.37 -8.38 1.17
CA ILE A 24 -1.86 -8.24 -0.20
C ILE A 24 -2.74 -7.34 -1.06
N TYR A 25 -4.07 -7.47 -0.97
CA TYR A 25 -4.98 -6.56 -1.65
C TYR A 25 -4.74 -5.10 -1.25
N SER A 26 -4.65 -4.87 0.06
CA SER A 26 -4.44 -3.53 0.63
C SER A 26 -3.10 -2.94 0.16
N LEU A 27 -2.06 -3.77 0.11
CA LEU A 27 -0.74 -3.41 -0.39
C LEU A 27 -0.75 -3.07 -1.90
N GLY A 28 -1.53 -3.79 -2.70
CA GLY A 28 -1.73 -3.48 -4.12
C GLY A 28 -2.34 -2.08 -4.32
N ILE A 29 -3.37 -1.74 -3.54
CA ILE A 29 -3.96 -0.40 -3.59
C ILE A 29 -2.94 0.67 -3.15
N LEU A 30 -2.12 0.37 -2.13
CA LEU A 30 -1.06 1.26 -1.66
C LEU A 30 0.00 1.52 -2.74
N PHE A 31 0.43 0.50 -3.47
CA PHE A 31 1.38 0.63 -4.57
C PHE A 31 0.82 1.49 -5.72
N TRP A 32 -0.45 1.31 -6.06
CA TRP A 32 -1.09 2.19 -7.03
C TRP A 32 -1.13 3.65 -6.52
N GLU A 33 -1.43 3.87 -5.24
CA GLU A 33 -1.42 5.20 -4.63
C GLU A 33 -0.02 5.84 -4.68
N LEU A 34 1.05 5.08 -4.42
CA LEU A 34 2.43 5.57 -4.54
C LEU A 34 2.78 5.99 -5.97
N SER A 35 2.30 5.24 -6.96
CA SER A 35 2.47 5.58 -8.39
C SER A 35 1.70 6.83 -8.79
N ASN A 36 0.53 7.08 -8.19
CA ASN A 36 -0.35 8.19 -8.55
C ASN A 36 -0.15 9.46 -7.70
N GLY A 37 0.44 9.33 -6.52
CA GLY A 37 0.61 10.41 -5.55
C GLY A 37 -0.70 10.96 -4.95
N ARG A 38 -1.83 10.25 -5.10
CA ARG A 38 -3.13 10.63 -4.52
C ARG A 38 -3.91 9.42 -4.01
N PRO A 39 -4.80 9.61 -3.02
CA PRO A 39 -5.68 8.55 -2.55
C PRO A 39 -6.54 7.93 -3.67
N PRO A 40 -6.82 6.61 -3.59
CA PRO A 40 -7.72 5.93 -4.50
C PRO A 40 -9.13 6.48 -4.38
N PHE A 41 -9.78 6.70 -5.52
CA PHE A 41 -11.14 7.22 -5.62
C PHE A 41 -11.33 8.57 -4.89
N ASN A 42 -10.33 9.46 -4.90
CA ASN A 42 -10.32 10.73 -4.16
C ASN A 42 -11.53 11.67 -4.43
N ASN A 43 -12.27 11.47 -5.51
CA ASN A 43 -13.47 12.24 -5.87
C ASN A 43 -14.79 11.52 -5.56
N LYS A 44 -14.77 10.47 -4.73
CA LYS A 44 -15.91 9.58 -4.46
C LYS A 44 -16.27 9.57 -2.99
N GLN A 45 -17.57 9.44 -2.71
CA GLN A 45 -18.05 9.28 -1.33
C GLN A 45 -17.83 7.85 -0.83
N SER A 46 -17.74 7.68 0.49
CA SER A 46 -17.45 6.37 1.11
C SER A 46 -18.36 5.23 0.63
N LEU A 47 -19.67 5.46 0.53
CA LEU A 47 -20.61 4.43 0.05
C LEU A 47 -20.42 4.12 -1.45
N GLU A 48 -20.07 5.13 -2.26
CA GLU A 48 -19.76 4.93 -3.67
C GLU A 48 -18.49 4.08 -3.84
N ILE A 49 -17.46 4.37 -3.03
CA ILE A 49 -16.21 3.58 -3.00
C ILE A 49 -16.51 2.12 -2.61
N LEU A 50 -17.35 1.90 -1.60
CA LEU A 50 -17.76 0.55 -1.17
C LEU A 50 -18.37 -0.25 -2.34
N GLU A 51 -19.30 0.34 -3.08
CA GLU A 51 -19.95 -0.33 -4.22
C GLU A 51 -18.99 -0.52 -5.40
N ILE A 52 -18.12 0.44 -5.69
CA ILE A 52 -17.05 0.31 -6.70
C ILE A 52 -16.15 -0.88 -6.36
N VAL A 53 -15.65 -0.97 -5.13
CA VAL A 53 -14.74 -2.05 -4.70
C VAL A 53 -15.45 -3.41 -4.76
N LYS A 54 -16.68 -3.50 -4.23
CA LYS A 54 -17.50 -4.73 -4.29
C LYS A 54 -17.81 -5.16 -5.71
N SER A 55 -17.88 -4.24 -6.68
CA SER A 55 -18.12 -4.57 -8.09
C SER A 55 -16.90 -5.10 -8.83
N GLY A 56 -15.72 -5.12 -8.20
CA GLY A 56 -14.47 -5.55 -8.84
C GLY A 56 -13.80 -4.47 -9.70
N LYS A 57 -14.39 -3.27 -9.81
CA LYS A 57 -13.75 -2.12 -10.48
C LYS A 57 -12.50 -1.68 -9.72
N ARG A 58 -11.50 -1.24 -10.47
CA ARG A 58 -10.22 -0.73 -9.97
C ARG A 58 -9.90 0.60 -10.66
N GLU A 59 -8.98 1.34 -10.08
CA GLU A 59 -8.42 2.53 -10.70
C GLU A 59 -7.64 2.15 -11.97
N ALA A 60 -7.55 3.09 -12.92
CA ALA A 60 -6.77 2.89 -14.14
C ALA A 60 -5.26 2.97 -13.84
N PRO A 61 -4.41 2.27 -14.60
CA PRO A 61 -2.97 2.48 -14.54
C PRO A 61 -2.59 3.94 -14.85
N ILE A 62 -1.54 4.43 -14.19
CA ILE A 62 -1.05 5.80 -14.36
C ILE A 62 -0.01 5.85 -15.47
N ASN A 63 -0.17 6.79 -16.41
CA ASN A 63 0.78 6.99 -17.50
C ASN A 63 2.19 7.28 -16.95
N GLY A 64 3.21 6.68 -17.56
CA GLY A 64 4.61 6.80 -17.10
C GLY A 64 4.98 5.88 -15.94
N THR A 65 4.05 5.09 -15.39
CA THR A 65 4.40 4.03 -14.43
C THR A 65 5.00 2.84 -15.18
N PRO A 66 6.16 2.30 -14.76
CA PRO A 66 6.76 1.13 -15.40
C PRO A 66 5.80 -0.06 -15.46
N GLU A 67 5.75 -0.75 -16.60
CA GLU A 67 4.81 -1.87 -16.80
C GLU A 67 4.94 -2.96 -15.74
N ASP A 68 6.17 -3.25 -15.31
CA ASP A 68 6.42 -4.26 -14.28
C ASP A 68 5.82 -3.83 -12.93
N TYR A 69 5.88 -2.54 -12.60
CA TYR A 69 5.22 -2.02 -11.40
C TYR A 69 3.69 -2.09 -11.52
N ILE A 70 3.14 -1.81 -12.71
CA ILE A 70 1.71 -2.00 -13.00
C ILE A 70 1.29 -3.46 -12.79
N LYS A 71 2.08 -4.41 -13.28
CA LYS A 71 1.81 -5.85 -13.09
C LYS A 71 1.82 -6.24 -11.61
N ILE A 72 2.74 -5.69 -10.81
CA ILE A 72 2.82 -5.98 -9.37
C ILE A 72 1.54 -5.58 -8.65
N TYR A 73 1.14 -4.30 -8.72
CA TYR A 73 -0.05 -3.88 -7.98
C TYR A 73 -1.34 -4.46 -8.58
N SER A 74 -1.36 -4.69 -9.89
CA SER A 74 -2.55 -5.24 -10.54
C SER A 74 -2.79 -6.72 -10.26
N ASN A 75 -1.74 -7.49 -9.98
CA ASN A 75 -1.83 -8.85 -9.48
C ASN A 75 -2.19 -8.88 -7.98
N ALA A 76 -1.67 -7.94 -7.19
CA ALA A 76 -1.96 -7.85 -5.76
C ALA A 76 -3.44 -7.54 -5.46
N TRP A 77 -4.11 -6.73 -6.28
CA TRP A 77 -5.51 -6.31 -6.07
C TRP A 77 -6.57 -7.13 -6.83
N LYS A 78 -6.21 -8.32 -7.33
CA LYS A 78 -7.14 -9.23 -8.02
C LYS A 78 -8.37 -9.50 -7.13
N ASP A 79 -9.52 -9.66 -7.78
CA ASP A 79 -10.78 -9.81 -7.05
C ASP A 79 -10.82 -11.09 -6.23
N ASP A 80 -10.49 -12.24 -6.86
CA ASP A 80 -10.34 -13.52 -6.18
C ASP A 80 -9.07 -13.52 -5.31
N PRO A 81 -9.20 -13.69 -3.96
CA PRO A 81 -8.06 -13.78 -3.06
C PRO A 81 -7.05 -14.89 -3.42
N LYS A 82 -7.47 -15.97 -4.08
CA LYS A 82 -6.59 -17.08 -4.47
C LYS A 82 -5.67 -16.75 -5.65
N GLN A 83 -6.01 -15.71 -6.42
CA GLN A 83 -5.21 -15.25 -7.56
C GLN A 83 -4.15 -14.21 -7.14
N ARG A 84 -4.19 -13.74 -5.89
CA ARG A 84 -3.25 -12.75 -5.39
C ARG A 84 -1.91 -13.45 -5.07
N PRO A 85 -0.76 -12.83 -5.39
CA PRO A 85 0.54 -13.35 -5.03
C PRO A 85 0.73 -13.39 -3.50
N ILE A 86 1.66 -14.21 -3.02
CA ILE A 86 2.18 -14.08 -1.65
C ILE A 86 3.23 -12.96 -1.58
N ILE A 87 3.61 -12.55 -0.37
CA ILE A 87 4.49 -11.40 -0.17
C ILE A 87 5.88 -11.63 -0.76
N GLU A 88 6.34 -12.88 -0.78
CA GLU A 88 7.62 -13.30 -1.35
C GLU A 88 7.64 -13.06 -2.87
N ASN A 89 6.56 -13.40 -3.59
CA ASN A 89 6.44 -13.10 -5.01
C ASN A 89 6.43 -11.59 -5.29
N ILE A 90 5.79 -10.79 -4.44
CA ILE A 90 5.81 -9.33 -4.57
C ILE A 90 7.22 -8.80 -4.36
N TYR A 91 7.91 -9.25 -3.31
CA TYR A 91 9.29 -8.86 -3.02
C TYR A 91 10.23 -9.18 -4.19
N ASP A 92 10.16 -10.40 -4.73
CA ASP A 92 10.98 -10.80 -5.87
C ASP A 92 10.64 -9.98 -7.12
N SER A 93 9.36 -9.69 -7.36
CA SER A 93 8.95 -8.85 -8.48
C SER A 93 9.50 -7.43 -8.33
N LEU A 94 9.39 -6.83 -7.14
CA LEU A 94 9.91 -5.49 -6.83
C LEU A 94 11.43 -5.41 -7.05
N LYS A 95 12.18 -6.44 -6.61
CA LYS A 95 13.64 -6.50 -6.77
C LYS A 95 14.08 -6.53 -8.24
N ASN A 96 13.25 -7.08 -9.11
CA ASN A 96 13.57 -7.30 -10.52
C ASN A 96 12.89 -6.29 -11.47
N ILE A 97 12.24 -5.23 -10.95
CA ILE A 97 11.61 -4.21 -11.79
C ILE A 97 12.63 -3.63 -12.75
N GLN A 98 12.29 -3.65 -14.04
CA GLN A 98 12.98 -2.87 -15.04
C GLN A 98 12.35 -1.48 -15.08
N PHE A 99 13.01 -0.52 -14.45
CA PHE A 99 12.72 0.88 -14.73
C PHE A 99 13.34 1.14 -16.10
N GLU A 100 12.54 1.11 -17.17
CA GLU A 100 12.98 1.73 -18.41
C GLU A 100 13.51 3.12 -18.04
N ASN A 101 14.76 3.40 -18.41
CA ASN A 101 15.45 4.60 -17.99
C ASN A 101 14.73 5.84 -18.52
N ILE A 102 13.73 6.33 -17.79
CA ILE A 102 13.01 7.58 -18.12
C ILE A 102 13.97 8.80 -18.02
N TYR A 103 15.20 8.59 -17.56
CA TYR A 103 16.22 9.62 -17.31
C TYR A 103 17.39 9.68 -18.31
N TYR A 104 17.44 8.89 -19.39
CA TYR A 104 18.54 8.98 -20.38
C TYR A 104 18.17 9.67 -21.70
N ASN A 105 17.28 10.67 -21.65
CA ASN A 105 17.14 11.66 -22.72
C ASN A 105 16.88 13.06 -22.15
N SER A 106 17.83 13.55 -21.36
CA SER A 106 18.02 14.98 -21.16
C SER A 106 19.46 15.34 -21.50
N ASN A 107 19.74 15.36 -22.80
CA ASN A 107 20.78 16.25 -23.32
C ASN A 107 20.29 17.69 -23.10
N GLU A 108 20.35 18.18 -21.87
CA GLU A 108 20.37 19.61 -21.52
C GLU A 108 20.79 19.78 -20.05
N ASN A 109 22.11 19.97 -19.87
CA ASN A 109 22.81 20.80 -18.89
C ASN A 109 22.31 20.89 -17.43
N ASN A 110 23.07 20.25 -16.53
CA ASN A 110 23.48 20.69 -15.19
C ASN A 110 22.46 21.42 -14.29
N GLN A 111 21.77 20.65 -13.44
CA GLN A 111 21.74 20.84 -11.97
C GLN A 111 21.02 19.63 -11.33
N LEU A 112 21.77 18.55 -11.09
CA LEU A 112 21.34 17.44 -10.25
C LEU A 112 21.49 17.87 -8.79
N ASN A 113 20.40 18.28 -8.15
CA ASN A 113 20.34 18.30 -6.69
C ASN A 113 20.47 16.85 -6.21
N GLU A 114 21.52 16.57 -5.44
CA GLU A 114 21.79 15.28 -4.81
C GLU A 114 20.52 14.77 -4.10
N PHE A 115 19.95 13.67 -4.59
CA PHE A 115 19.07 12.84 -3.78
C PHE A 115 19.92 12.24 -2.66
N LYS A 116 19.94 12.89 -1.49
CA LYS A 116 20.50 12.28 -0.29
C LYS A 116 19.63 11.06 0.07
N PRO A 117 20.22 9.86 0.25
CA PRO A 117 19.49 8.72 0.77
C PRO A 117 18.84 9.10 2.10
N MET A 118 17.58 8.73 2.29
CA MET A 118 16.91 8.88 3.58
C MET A 118 17.70 8.05 4.59
N GLU A 119 18.33 8.71 5.56
CA GLU A 119 19.10 8.04 6.61
C GLU A 119 18.22 6.99 7.29
N SER A 120 18.80 5.80 7.50
CA SER A 120 18.13 4.67 8.13
C SER A 120 17.52 5.09 9.46
N TYR A 121 16.22 4.90 9.64
CA TYR A 121 15.59 5.02 10.96
C TYR A 121 16.27 4.05 11.94
N SER A 122 17.06 4.61 12.85
CA SER A 122 17.62 3.90 14.00
C SER A 122 16.49 3.36 14.86
N LYS A 123 16.60 2.08 15.26
CA LYS A 123 15.59 1.33 16.04
C LYS A 123 15.45 1.76 17.51
N ASP A 124 16.10 2.82 17.94
CA ASP A 124 16.18 3.18 19.35
C ASP A 124 15.47 4.50 19.64
N SER A 125 14.14 4.44 19.81
CA SER A 125 13.38 5.32 20.71
C SER A 125 11.89 4.98 20.68
N ILE A 126 11.55 3.82 21.24
CA ILE A 126 10.25 3.65 21.91
C ILE A 126 10.57 3.38 23.37
N SER A 127 10.72 4.45 24.16
CA SER A 127 10.55 4.34 25.60
C SER A 127 9.05 4.24 25.87
N LEU A 128 8.55 3.03 26.07
CA LEU A 128 7.26 2.84 26.72
C LEU A 128 7.37 3.39 28.16
N PRO A 129 6.47 4.29 28.61
CA PRO A 129 6.35 4.57 30.03
C PRO A 129 5.80 3.31 30.70
N THR A 130 6.64 2.62 31.46
CA THR A 130 6.23 1.60 32.42
C THR A 130 5.62 2.32 33.62
N SER A 131 4.32 2.14 33.86
CA SER A 131 3.72 2.45 35.16
C SER A 131 3.18 1.16 35.77
N ASP A 132 4.03 0.45 36.50
CA ASP A 132 3.58 -0.55 37.47
C ASP A 132 3.46 0.11 38.85
N SER A 133 2.20 0.31 39.23
CA SER A 133 1.53 0.14 40.53
C SER A 133 2.29 0.12 41.86
N ASN A 134 1.61 0.75 42.84
CA ASN A 134 1.57 0.53 44.31
C ASN A 134 2.57 1.35 45.16
N SER A 135 2.20 1.98 46.29
CA SER A 135 0.99 1.92 47.13
C SER A 135 0.97 3.06 48.17
N MET A 136 -0.25 3.47 48.56
CA MET A 136 -0.71 3.92 49.88
C MET A 136 0.05 5.01 50.65
N ILE A 137 -0.64 6.13 50.97
CA ILE A 137 -0.82 6.63 52.35
C ILE A 137 -2.24 7.22 52.50
N VAL A 138 -2.84 6.90 53.64
CA VAL A 138 -4.19 7.20 54.15
C VAL A 138 -4.20 8.58 54.87
N ASN A 139 -5.40 9.09 55.21
CA ASN A 139 -5.74 10.14 56.20
C ASN A 139 -6.06 11.51 55.56
N SER A 140 -7.15 12.23 55.87
CA SER A 140 -8.31 12.05 56.75
C SER A 140 -9.45 12.92 56.21
#